data_AF-A0A948GIJ7-F1
#
_entry.id   AF-A0A948GIJ7-F1
#
_cell.length_a   1.000
_cell.length_b   1.000
_cell.length_c   1.000
_cell.angle_alpha   90.00
_cell.angle_beta   90.00
_cell.angle_gamma   90.00
#
_symmetry.space_group_name_H-M   'P 1'
#
loop_
_entity.id
_entity.type
_entity.pdbx_description
1 polymer ?
#
loop_
_entity_poly.entity_id
_entity_poly.type
_entity_poly.pdbx_seq_one_letter_code
_entity_poly.pdbx_strand_id
1 'polypeptide(L)'
;MNILWDDARHALGMAEMDTTHREFIAQVAALIAADNAAFPPLFQALVNHTAAHFKAEGLLMRESKYRGLPEHESEHHRVLGELQQLNRSLKRGHLPLVRAYVKEGLPEWFDTHLAMMDSALVMHLKKAQQQAASADS
;
A
#
# COMPACT_ATOMS: atom_id res chain seq x y z
N MET A 1 17.30 -9.10 3.76
CA MET A 1 15.98 -9.00 4.42
C MET A 1 14.94 -9.32 3.37
N ASN A 2 14.07 -10.30 3.61
CA ASN A 2 12.98 -10.67 2.71
C ASN A 2 11.69 -10.25 3.40
N ILE A 3 10.90 -9.36 2.79
CA ILE A 3 9.57 -9.03 3.32
C ILE A 3 8.65 -10.23 3.05
N LEU A 4 7.90 -10.65 4.07
CA LEU A 4 6.94 -11.74 3.98
C LEU A 4 5.66 -11.32 4.69
N TRP A 5 4.53 -11.76 4.16
CA TRP A 5 3.25 -11.58 4.83
C TRP A 5 3.27 -12.32 6.18
N ASP A 6 2.68 -11.67 7.17
CA ASP A 6 2.55 -12.16 8.53
C ASP A 6 1.16 -11.77 9.00
N ASP A 7 0.26 -12.74 9.15
CA ASP A 7 -1.13 -12.47 9.52
C ASP A 7 -1.24 -11.80 10.89
N ALA A 8 -0.34 -12.09 11.84
CA ALA A 8 -0.41 -11.49 13.17
C ALA A 8 -0.05 -10.00 13.16
N ARG A 9 0.76 -9.57 12.19
CA ARG A 9 1.20 -8.18 12.06
C ARG A 9 0.40 -7.38 11.03
N HIS A 10 -0.02 -8.01 9.94
CA HIS A 10 -0.53 -7.27 8.79
C HIS A 10 -2.03 -7.46 8.51
N ALA A 11 -2.67 -8.51 9.03
CA ALA A 11 -4.09 -8.71 8.78
C ALA A 11 -4.92 -7.71 9.60
N LEU A 12 -5.72 -6.89 8.92
CA LEU A 12 -6.66 -5.95 9.52
C LEU A 12 -8.06 -6.55 9.68
N GLY A 13 -8.29 -7.73 9.07
CA GLY A 13 -9.55 -8.45 9.11
C GLY A 13 -10.60 -7.80 8.23
N MET A 14 -10.19 -7.29 7.08
CA MET A 14 -11.04 -6.82 5.98
C MET A 14 -10.50 -7.45 4.70
N ALA A 15 -11.18 -8.50 4.22
CA ALA A 15 -10.61 -9.42 3.24
C ALA A 15 -10.08 -8.76 1.97
N GLU A 16 -10.79 -7.77 1.42
CA GLU A 16 -10.39 -7.06 0.20
C GLU A 16 -9.13 -6.21 0.42
N MET A 17 -9.05 -5.49 1.54
CA MET A 17 -7.89 -4.68 1.91
C MET A 17 -6.68 -5.57 2.22
N ASP A 18 -6.88 -6.64 3.03
CA ASP A 18 -5.82 -7.60 3.34
C ASP A 18 -5.29 -8.31 2.09
N THR A 19 -6.13 -8.56 1.09
CA THR A 19 -5.71 -9.13 -0.19
C THR A 19 -4.82 -8.15 -0.95
N THR A 20 -5.22 -6.88 -1.04
CA THR A 20 -4.44 -5.84 -1.71
C THR A 20 -3.08 -5.63 -1.01
N HIS A 21 -3.04 -5.69 0.31
CA HIS A 21 -1.81 -5.60 1.11
C HIS A 21 -0.89 -6.81 0.91
N ARG A 22 -1.44 -8.02 0.82
CA ARG A 22 -0.68 -9.24 0.48
C ARG A 22 -0.03 -9.13 -0.88
N GLU A 23 -0.76 -8.63 -1.88
CA GLU A 23 -0.25 -8.40 -3.22
C GLU A 23 0.91 -7.39 -3.23
N PHE A 24 0.78 -6.28 -2.48
CA PHE A 24 1.87 -5.31 -2.32
C PHE A 24 3.13 -5.97 -1.76
N ILE A 25 3.03 -6.69 -0.64
CA ILE A 25 4.17 -7.41 -0.04
C ILE A 25 4.77 -8.42 -1.01
N ALA A 26 3.94 -9.17 -1.75
CA ALA A 26 4.41 -10.13 -2.73
C ALA A 26 5.18 -9.46 -3.88
N GLN A 27 4.72 -8.29 -4.35
CA GLN A 27 5.41 -7.52 -5.39
C GLN A 27 6.74 -6.94 -4.89
N VAL A 28 6.80 -6.44 -3.66
CA VAL A 28 8.06 -5.99 -3.04
C VAL A 28 9.04 -7.16 -2.90
N ALA A 29 8.59 -8.33 -2.43
CA ALA A 29 9.41 -9.52 -2.34
C ALA A 29 9.94 -9.98 -3.72
N ALA A 30 9.10 -9.95 -4.76
CA ALA A 30 9.49 -10.26 -6.12
C ALA A 30 10.58 -9.29 -6.64
N LEU A 31 10.46 -7.99 -6.36
CA LEU A 31 11.47 -6.99 -6.74
C LEU A 31 12.81 -7.19 -6.01
N ILE A 32 12.78 -7.58 -4.73
CA ILE A 32 13.99 -7.87 -3.96
C ILE A 32 14.76 -9.04 -4.58
N ALA A 33 14.04 -10.06 -5.07
CA ALA A 33 14.59 -11.25 -5.69
C ALA A 33 14.93 -11.09 -7.18
N ALA A 34 14.35 -10.10 -7.86
CA ALA A 34 14.48 -9.91 -9.30
C ALA A 34 15.93 -9.59 -9.72
N ASP A 35 16.35 -10.15 -10.85
CA ASP A 35 17.56 -9.72 -11.56
C ASP A 35 17.38 -8.34 -12.22
N ASN A 36 18.43 -7.82 -12.84
CA ASN A 36 18.40 -6.48 -13.44
C ASN A 36 17.47 -6.35 -14.65
N ALA A 37 17.20 -7.45 -15.37
CA ALA A 37 16.33 -7.43 -16.54
C ALA A 37 14.85 -7.50 -16.13
N ALA A 38 14.53 -8.27 -15.10
CA ALA A 38 13.18 -8.43 -14.58
C ALA A 38 12.72 -7.25 -13.69
N PHE A 39 13.65 -6.51 -13.09
CA PHE A 39 13.30 -5.46 -12.12
C PHE A 39 12.43 -4.31 -12.70
N PRO A 40 12.74 -3.72 -13.87
CA PRO A 40 11.96 -2.59 -14.39
C PRO A 40 10.46 -2.85 -14.62
N PRO A 41 10.04 -3.94 -15.30
CA PRO A 41 8.62 -4.22 -15.46
C PRO A 41 7.92 -4.52 -14.13
N LEU A 42 8.58 -5.21 -13.20
CA LEU A 42 8.04 -5.46 -11.85
C LEU A 42 7.86 -4.16 -11.07
N PHE A 43 8.79 -3.21 -11.21
CA PHE A 43 8.70 -1.94 -10.49
C PHE A 43 7.54 -1.10 -11.02
N GLN A 44 7.35 -1.10 -12.34
CA GLN A 44 6.17 -0.47 -12.95
C GLN A 44 4.85 -1.11 -12.50
N ALA A 45 4.82 -2.44 -12.34
CA ALA A 45 3.66 -3.15 -11.80
C ALA A 45 3.34 -2.73 -10.36
N LEU A 46 4.37 -2.59 -9.51
CA LEU A 46 4.23 -2.07 -8.15
C LEU A 46 3.64 -0.66 -8.14
N VAL A 47 4.17 0.27 -8.95
CA VAL A 47 3.61 1.64 -9.03
C VAL A 47 2.13 1.63 -9.40
N ASN A 48 1.73 0.77 -10.35
CA ASN A 48 0.34 0.67 -10.79
C ASN A 48 -0.56 0.06 -9.71
N HIS A 49 -0.08 -0.98 -9.03
CA HIS A 49 -0.79 -1.62 -7.91
C HIS A 49 -1.03 -0.61 -6.78
N THR A 50 0.02 0.06 -6.32
CA THR A 50 -0.08 1.07 -5.25
C THR A 50 -1.04 2.21 -5.62
N ALA A 51 -1.02 2.68 -6.88
CA ALA A 51 -1.95 3.71 -7.34
C ALA A 51 -3.42 3.24 -7.32
N ALA A 52 -3.68 1.99 -7.74
CA ALA A 52 -5.02 1.42 -7.72
C ALA A 52 -5.53 1.19 -6.29
N HIS A 53 -4.66 0.69 -5.41
CA HIS A 53 -4.92 0.49 -3.99
C HIS A 53 -5.31 1.81 -3.30
N PHE A 54 -4.49 2.85 -3.41
CA PHE A 54 -4.78 4.17 -2.81
C PHE A 54 -6.08 4.78 -3.35
N LYS A 55 -6.37 4.59 -4.64
CA LYS A 55 -7.64 5.03 -5.22
C LYS A 55 -8.83 4.30 -4.59
N ALA A 56 -8.74 3.00 -4.37
CA ALA A 56 -9.81 2.21 -3.75
C ALA A 56 -10.06 2.65 -2.31
N GLU A 57 -9.00 2.83 -1.51
CA GLU A 57 -9.12 3.34 -0.14
C GLU A 57 -9.67 4.75 -0.08
N GLY A 58 -9.23 5.64 -0.98
CA GLY A 58 -9.77 6.99 -1.06
C GLY A 58 -11.28 7.00 -1.34
N LEU A 59 -11.79 6.06 -2.14
CA LEU A 59 -13.24 5.90 -2.33
C LEU A 59 -13.91 5.46 -1.02
N LEU A 60 -13.39 4.43 -0.35
CA LEU A 60 -13.90 3.96 0.94
C LEU A 60 -13.91 5.08 2.00
N MET A 61 -12.85 5.88 2.07
CA MET A 61 -12.74 7.01 2.99
C MET A 61 -13.81 8.08 2.71
N ARG A 62 -14.03 8.42 1.44
CA ARG A 62 -15.06 9.41 1.04
C ARG A 62 -16.46 8.92 1.35
N GLU A 63 -16.81 7.72 0.91
CA GLU A 63 -18.14 7.14 1.05
C GLU A 63 -18.54 6.96 2.52
N SER A 64 -17.59 6.53 3.35
CA SER A 64 -17.80 6.35 4.78
C SER A 64 -17.64 7.64 5.60
N LYS A 65 -17.35 8.78 4.96
CA LYS A 65 -17.09 10.08 5.63
C LYS A 65 -15.97 9.99 6.69
N TYR A 66 -14.91 9.27 6.36
CA TYR A 66 -13.75 9.09 7.24
C TYR A 66 -13.06 10.44 7.51
N ARG A 67 -12.90 10.79 8.79
CA ARG A 67 -12.39 12.11 9.19
C ARG A 67 -10.90 12.30 8.92
N GLY A 68 -10.12 11.21 8.92
CA GLY A 68 -8.68 11.24 8.66
C GLY A 68 -8.32 11.24 7.16
N LEU A 69 -9.30 11.43 6.27
CA LEU A 69 -9.07 11.44 4.82
C LEU A 69 -7.98 12.43 4.39
N PRO A 70 -7.94 13.69 4.86
CA PRO A 70 -6.94 14.65 4.40
C PRO A 70 -5.51 14.20 4.68
N GLU A 71 -5.25 13.70 5.89
CA GLU A 71 -3.93 13.23 6.30
C GLU A 71 -3.55 11.93 5.58
N HIS A 72 -4.50 11.01 5.44
CA HIS A 72 -4.30 9.73 4.77
C HIS A 72 -4.00 9.91 3.28
N GLU A 73 -4.82 10.67 2.54
CA GLU A 73 -4.56 10.91 1.12
C GLU A 73 -3.29 11.72 0.89
N SER A 74 -2.91 12.61 1.80
CA SER A 74 -1.63 13.34 1.72
C SER A 74 -0.44 12.39 1.75
N GLU A 75 -0.47 11.38 2.64
CA GLU A 75 0.58 10.37 2.74
C GLU A 75 0.62 9.47 1.49
N HIS A 76 -0.55 9.04 1.00
CA HIS A 76 -0.66 8.30 -0.27
C HIS A 76 -0.04 9.08 -1.44
N HIS A 77 -0.36 10.38 -1.57
CA HIS A 77 0.19 11.22 -2.64
C HIS A 77 1.70 11.36 -2.53
N ARG A 78 2.25 11.50 -1.31
CA ARG A 78 3.70 11.59 -1.07
C ARG A 78 4.40 10.33 -1.59
N VAL A 79 3.95 9.17 -1.16
CA VAL A 79 4.56 7.87 -1.49
C VAL A 79 4.40 7.55 -2.97
N LEU A 80 3.21 7.79 -3.54
CA LEU A 80 3.00 7.58 -4.97
C LEU A 80 3.87 8.52 -5.82
N GLY A 81 4.05 9.77 -5.40
CA GLY A 81 4.97 10.72 -6.04
C GLY A 81 6.43 10.25 -6.02
N GLU A 82 6.89 9.71 -4.89
CA GLU A 82 8.21 9.10 -4.74
C GLU A 82 8.39 7.89 -5.67
N LEU A 83 7.43 6.97 -5.68
CA LEU A 83 7.43 5.80 -6.57
C LEU A 83 7.49 6.20 -8.04
N GLN A 84 6.71 7.20 -8.45
CA GLN A 84 6.75 7.72 -9.83
C GLN A 84 8.10 8.36 -10.17
N GLN A 85 8.70 9.10 -9.24
CA GLN A 85 10.02 9.69 -9.44
C GLN A 85 11.11 8.61 -9.55
N LEU A 86 11.07 7.59 -8.70
CA LEU A 86 11.99 6.46 -8.76
C LEU A 86 11.83 5.67 -10.05
N ASN A 87 10.61 5.51 -10.57
CA ASN A 87 10.37 4.86 -11.85
C ASN A 87 11.00 5.65 -13.02
N ARG A 88 10.95 6.99 -12.97
CA ARG A 88 11.68 7.84 -13.92
C ARG A 88 13.19 7.70 -13.78
N SER A 89 13.71 7.63 -12.56
CA SER A 89 15.13 7.39 -12.30
C SER A 89 15.60 6.02 -12.79
N LEU A 90 14.76 4.99 -12.65
CA LEU A 90 15.02 3.65 -13.17
C LEU A 90 15.22 3.67 -14.68
N LYS A 91 14.35 4.38 -15.41
CA LYS A 91 14.44 4.56 -16.87
C LYS A 91 15.69 5.32 -17.31
N ARG A 92 16.33 6.10 -16.41
CA ARG A 92 17.62 6.77 -16.64
C ARG A 92 18.84 5.94 -16.21
N GLY A 93 18.64 4.68 -15.80
CA GLY A 93 19.73 3.76 -15.42
C GLY A 93 20.09 3.77 -13.94
N HIS A 94 19.34 4.46 -13.07
CA HIS A 94 19.64 4.52 -11.63
C HIS A 94 19.10 3.30 -10.85
N LEU A 95 19.34 2.09 -11.35
CA LEU A 95 18.83 0.85 -10.74
C LEU A 95 19.26 0.65 -9.27
N PRO A 96 20.53 0.89 -8.86
CA PRO A 96 20.95 0.69 -7.47
C PRO A 96 20.16 1.53 -6.46
N LEU A 97 19.85 2.80 -6.81
CA LEU A 97 19.05 3.70 -5.99
C LEU A 97 17.65 3.13 -5.75
N VAL A 98 16.99 2.70 -6.82
CA VAL A 98 15.61 2.19 -6.76
C VAL A 98 15.55 0.87 -6.00
N ARG A 99 16.56 0.01 -6.15
CA ARG A 99 16.69 -1.23 -5.38
C ARG A 99 16.86 -0.99 -3.89
N ALA A 100 17.64 0.01 -3.49
CA ALA A 100 17.82 0.37 -2.08
C ALA A 100 16.48 0.79 -1.47
N TYR A 101 15.75 1.69 -2.15
CA TYR A 101 14.43 2.12 -1.69
C TYR A 101 13.44 0.95 -1.54
N VAL A 102 13.39 0.03 -2.51
CA VAL A 102 12.52 -1.15 -2.43
C VAL A 102 12.91 -2.08 -1.28
N LYS A 103 14.20 -2.23 -0.98
CA LYS A 103 14.69 -3.13 0.08
C LYS A 103 14.51 -2.59 1.48
N GLU A 104 14.65 -1.28 1.64
CA GLU A 104 14.77 -0.63 2.95
C GLU A 104 13.59 0.30 3.22
N GLY A 105 13.29 1.21 2.30
CA GLY A 105 12.27 2.24 2.50
C GLY A 105 10.83 1.73 2.42
N LEU A 106 10.49 0.93 1.40
CA LEU A 106 9.11 0.48 1.21
C LEU A 106 8.59 -0.43 2.34
N PRO A 107 9.34 -1.43 2.83
CA PRO A 107 8.90 -2.25 3.96
C PRO A 107 8.62 -1.43 5.23
N GLU A 108 9.53 -0.52 5.58
CA GLU A 108 9.41 0.32 6.78
C GLU A 108 8.19 1.25 6.69
N TRP A 109 8.03 1.90 5.53
CA TRP A 109 6.87 2.73 5.27
C TRP A 109 5.57 1.93 5.38
N PHE A 110 5.50 0.77 4.73
CA PHE A 110 4.29 -0.06 4.71
C PHE A 110 3.89 -0.51 6.11
N ASP A 111 4.83 -1.02 6.91
CA ASP A 111 4.56 -1.45 8.28
C ASP A 111 4.00 -0.29 9.13
N THR A 112 4.55 0.91 8.97
CA THR A 112 4.09 2.11 9.69
C THR A 112 2.71 2.56 9.22
N HIS A 113 2.50 2.64 7.91
CA HIS A 113 1.24 3.08 7.31
C HIS A 113 0.10 2.14 7.68
N LEU A 114 0.33 0.84 7.56
CA LEU A 114 -0.62 -0.20 7.93
C LEU A 114 -1.03 -0.13 9.40
N ALA A 115 -0.04 -0.01 10.29
CA ALA A 115 -0.28 0.00 11.73
C ALA A 115 -1.02 1.25 12.20
N MET A 116 -0.80 2.40 11.57
CA MET A 116 -1.31 3.70 12.04
C MET A 116 -2.53 4.20 11.27
N MET A 117 -2.54 4.06 9.94
CA MET A 117 -3.52 4.71 9.06
C MET A 117 -4.56 3.72 8.57
N ASP A 118 -4.14 2.59 8.01
CA ASP A 118 -5.05 1.58 7.44
C ASP A 118 -5.85 0.89 8.54
N SER A 119 -5.20 0.56 9.67
CA SER A 119 -5.88 0.01 10.84
C SER A 119 -7.01 0.94 11.34
N ALA A 120 -6.77 2.26 11.35
CA ALA A 120 -7.75 3.26 11.74
C ALA A 120 -8.91 3.37 10.75
N LEU A 121 -8.63 3.26 9.45
CA LEU A 121 -9.65 3.20 8.41
C LEU A 121 -10.51 1.94 8.56
N VAL A 122 -9.92 0.76 8.73
CA VAL A 122 -10.66 -0.50 8.90
C VAL A 122 -11.54 -0.48 10.13
N MET A 123 -11.07 0.06 11.26
CA MET A 123 -11.89 0.23 12.46
C MET A 123 -13.12 1.11 12.19
N HIS A 124 -12.95 2.20 11.46
CA HIS A 124 -14.06 3.08 11.06
C HIS A 124 -15.06 2.37 10.14
N LEU A 125 -14.59 1.66 9.11
CA LEU A 125 -15.43 0.95 8.16
C LEU A 125 -16.24 -0.16 8.84
N LYS A 126 -15.62 -0.94 9.73
CA LYS A 126 -16.31 -1.98 10.52
C LYS A 126 -17.44 -1.39 11.37
N LYS A 127 -17.19 -0.24 11.99
CA LYS A 127 -18.23 0.48 12.77
C LYS A 127 -19.37 0.97 11.88
N ALA A 128 -19.06 1.52 10.71
CA ALA A 128 -20.08 1.97 9.75
C ALA A 128 -20.96 0.81 9.25
N GLN A 129 -20.36 -0.34 8.94
CA GLN A 129 -21.08 -1.56 8.54
C GLN A 129 -22.02 -2.09 9.64
N GLN A 130 -21.57 -2.09 10.89
CA GLN A 130 -22.38 -2.51 12.04
C GLN A 130 -23.59 -1.58 12.24
N GLN A 131 -23.38 -0.27 12.09
CA GLN A 131 -24.45 0.73 12.22
C GLN A 131 -25.51 0.59 11.12
N ALA A 132 -25.09 0.33 9.88
CA ALA A 132 -26.01 0.08 8.78
C ALA A 132 -26.84 -1.19 9.01
N ALA A 133 -26.22 -2.30 9.42
CA ALA A 133 -26.92 -3.55 9.71
C ALA A 133 -27.96 -3.42 10.84
N SER A 134 -27.67 -2.60 11.85
CA SER A 134 -28.60 -2.33 12.96
C SER A 134 -29.77 -1.39 12.61
N ALA A 135 -29.65 -0.61 11.53
CA ALA A 135 -30.69 0.31 11.08
C ALA A 135 -31.73 -0.38 10.17
N ASP A 136 -31.34 -1.49 9.55
CA ASP A 136 -32.19 -2.33 8.68
C ASP A 136 -32.88 -3.51 9.42
N SER A 137 -32.66 -3.62 10.74
CA SER A 137 -33.24 -4.65 11.63
C SER A 137 -34.37 -4.07 12.50
#